data_AF-A0A945WUM7-F1
#
_entry.id   AF-A0A945WUM7-F1
#
_cell.length_a   1.000
_cell.length_b   1.000
_cell.length_c   1.000
_cell.angle_alpha   90.00
_cell.angle_beta   90.00
_cell.angle_gamma   90.00
#
_symmetry.space_group_name_H-M   'P 1'
#
loop_
_entity.id
_entity.type
_entity.pdbx_description
1 polymer ?
#
loop_
_entity_poly.entity_id
_entity_poly.type
_entity_poly.pdbx_seq_one_letter_code
_entity_poly.pdbx_strand_id
1 'polypeptide(L)'
;MSLQPIPFEDFDKPISESYRFLPFQFSRRRNGDYLLSNMAGELLVLKQEKFNLFTNKKLKRNEHSYLDLKAKHFLVDGTSSANMGALAAKYNTKKSFLDGFTKLHIFVTSLRCNQSCQYCQVSRKNEGDAANHYDMSEEVLSRSVELMLSSPAPHITMEFQGGDPLVNFDLVKEGVRFAKDLNRKTGKIIDYVLCTNGNTPIFRGPHK
;
A
#
# COMPACT_ATOMS: atom_id res chain seq x y z
N MET A 1 -9.69 25.30 -23.12
CA MET A 1 -8.34 24.81 -23.44
C MET A 1 -8.09 23.58 -22.59
N SER A 2 -8.12 22.39 -23.18
CA SER A 2 -7.76 21.16 -22.47
C SER A 2 -6.28 21.25 -22.11
N LEU A 3 -5.97 21.18 -20.82
CA LEU A 3 -4.59 21.06 -20.38
C LEU A 3 -4.15 19.65 -20.71
N GLN A 4 -3.24 19.54 -21.67
CA GLN A 4 -2.62 18.27 -21.98
C GLN A 4 -1.60 17.92 -20.88
N PRO A 5 -1.44 16.63 -20.55
CA PRO A 5 -0.35 16.20 -19.69
C PRO A 5 0.98 16.71 -20.25
N ILE A 6 1.89 17.10 -19.36
CA ILE A 6 3.24 17.52 -19.77
C ILE A 6 3.90 16.30 -20.43
N PRO A 7 4.40 16.43 -21.66
CA PRO A 7 5.08 15.33 -22.35
C PRO A 7 6.23 14.77 -21.52
N PHE A 8 6.44 13.45 -21.58
CA PHE A 8 7.48 12.79 -20.77
C PHE A 8 8.88 13.36 -21.11
N GLU A 9 9.10 13.73 -22.36
CA GLU A 9 10.33 14.28 -22.89
C GLU A 9 10.74 15.59 -22.21
N ASP A 10 9.78 16.34 -21.63
CA ASP A 10 10.07 17.56 -20.88
C ASP A 10 10.77 17.29 -19.53
N PHE A 11 10.73 16.05 -19.03
CA PHE A 11 11.48 15.63 -17.84
C PHE A 11 12.93 15.28 -18.18
N ASP A 12 13.25 14.88 -19.41
CA ASP A 12 14.60 14.44 -19.81
C ASP A 12 15.42 15.52 -20.54
N LYS A 13 14.82 16.68 -20.81
CA LYS A 13 15.54 17.81 -21.43
C LYS A 13 16.72 18.29 -20.56
N PRO A 14 17.87 18.63 -21.16
CA PRO A 14 18.97 19.26 -20.46
C PRO A 14 18.50 20.54 -19.75
N ILE A 15 19.14 20.90 -18.64
CA ILE A 15 18.81 22.11 -17.88
C ILE A 15 19.06 23.32 -18.79
N SER A 16 18.00 23.85 -19.41
CA SER A 16 18.04 25.17 -20.04
C SER A 16 18.02 26.27 -18.97
N GLU A 17 18.28 27.51 -19.38
CA GLU A 17 18.65 28.66 -18.54
C GLU A 17 17.77 28.94 -17.30
N SER A 18 16.55 28.38 -17.17
CA SER A 18 15.69 28.57 -15.98
C SER A 18 15.67 27.36 -15.02
N TYR A 19 14.97 26.26 -15.35
CA TYR A 19 14.81 25.03 -14.55
C TYR A 19 14.17 23.85 -15.34
N ARG A 20 14.45 22.62 -14.91
CA ARG A 20 13.83 21.36 -15.38
C ARG A 20 12.68 20.93 -14.48
N PHE A 21 11.66 20.27 -15.02
CA PHE A 21 10.57 19.71 -14.20
C PHE A 21 11.02 18.40 -13.55
N LEU A 22 10.49 18.13 -12.37
CA LEU A 22 10.47 16.79 -11.80
C LEU A 22 9.06 16.20 -11.95
N PRO A 23 8.88 14.87 -11.99
CA PRO A 23 7.56 14.26 -12.21
C PRO A 23 6.50 14.78 -11.23
N PHE A 24 5.43 15.38 -11.77
CA PHE A 24 4.30 15.89 -11.00
C PHE A 24 2.99 15.71 -11.76
N GLN A 25 1.89 15.67 -11.03
CA GLN A 25 0.53 15.71 -11.53
C GLN A 25 -0.13 17.02 -11.09
N PHE A 26 -1.17 17.45 -11.81
CA PHE A 26 -1.93 18.63 -11.43
C PHE A 26 -3.41 18.48 -11.77
N SER A 27 -4.25 19.19 -11.02
CA SER A 27 -5.69 19.29 -11.28
C SER A 27 -6.18 20.72 -11.07
N ARG A 28 -7.11 21.16 -11.92
CA ARG A 28 -7.73 22.48 -11.80
C ARG A 28 -8.84 22.43 -10.75
N ARG A 29 -8.83 23.38 -9.82
CA ARG A 29 -9.84 23.54 -8.76
C ARG A 29 -10.99 24.44 -9.24
N ARG A 30 -12.12 24.38 -8.54
CA ARG A 30 -13.32 25.19 -8.86
C ARG A 30 -13.06 26.70 -8.89
N ASN A 31 -12.16 27.18 -8.05
CA ASN A 31 -11.77 28.60 -7.99
C ASN A 31 -10.76 29.02 -9.08
N GLY A 32 -10.39 28.12 -10.00
CA GLY A 32 -9.45 28.38 -11.08
C GLY A 32 -7.99 28.07 -10.78
N ASP A 33 -7.63 27.89 -9.50
CA ASP A 33 -6.27 27.52 -9.07
C ASP A 33 -5.93 26.07 -9.44
N TYR A 34 -4.64 25.73 -9.35
CA TYR A 34 -4.13 24.41 -9.64
C TYR A 34 -3.57 23.75 -8.39
N LEU A 35 -4.05 22.54 -8.08
CA LEU A 35 -3.42 21.65 -7.11
C LEU A 35 -2.37 20.81 -7.83
N LEU A 36 -1.15 20.82 -7.33
CA LEU A 36 -0.04 20.03 -7.81
C LEU A 36 0.30 18.96 -6.77
N SER A 37 0.65 17.76 -7.23
CA SER A 37 1.18 16.68 -6.41
C SER A 37 2.37 16.03 -7.09
N ASN A 38 3.30 15.46 -6.32
CA ASN A 38 4.43 14.72 -6.89
C ASN A 38 4.59 13.33 -6.26
N MET A 39 5.54 12.56 -6.80
CA MET A 39 5.79 11.18 -6.36
C MET A 39 6.30 11.09 -4.92
N ALA A 40 6.93 12.16 -4.41
CA ALA A 40 7.39 12.25 -3.03
C ALA A 40 6.25 12.54 -2.03
N GLY A 41 5.03 12.80 -2.50
CA GLY A 41 3.88 13.11 -1.64
C GLY A 41 3.74 14.57 -1.25
N GLU A 42 4.45 15.48 -1.92
CA GLU A 42 4.27 16.91 -1.72
C GLU A 42 2.99 17.40 -2.40
N LEU A 43 2.38 18.41 -1.80
CA LEU A 43 1.23 19.13 -2.33
C LEU A 43 1.52 20.62 -2.40
N LEU A 44 1.09 21.28 -3.47
CA LEU A 44 1.20 22.73 -3.63
C LEU A 44 0.00 23.26 -4.42
N VAL A 45 -0.55 24.39 -4.01
CA VAL A 45 -1.58 25.09 -4.77
C VAL A 45 -0.96 26.33 -5.41
N LEU A 46 -1.14 26.48 -6.72
CA LEU A 46 -0.73 27.66 -7.46
C LEU A 46 -1.95 28.38 -8.05
N LYS A 47 -1.94 29.71 -7.97
CA LYS A 47 -2.87 30.54 -8.75
C LYS A 47 -2.67 30.28 -10.24
N GLN A 48 -3.73 30.41 -11.03
CA GLN A 48 -3.70 30.18 -12.48
C GLN A 48 -2.56 30.93 -13.18
N GLU A 49 -2.32 32.19 -12.83
CA GLU A 49 -1.22 33.00 -13.37
C GLU A 49 0.16 32.38 -13.10
N LYS A 50 0.40 31.96 -11.85
CA LYS A 50 1.68 31.35 -11.44
C LYS A 50 1.87 29.97 -12.04
N PHE A 51 0.79 29.19 -12.13
CA PHE A 51 0.81 27.90 -12.81
C PHE A 51 1.18 28.05 -14.29
N ASN A 52 0.59 29.01 -14.99
CA ASN A 52 0.94 29.30 -16.39
C ASN A 52 2.40 29.76 -16.54
N LEU A 53 2.90 30.63 -15.66
CA LEU A 53 4.32 31.03 -15.68
C LEU A 53 5.24 29.84 -15.40
N PHE A 54 4.84 28.93 -14.51
CA PHE A 54 5.58 27.72 -14.17
C PHE A 54 5.65 26.73 -15.34
N THR A 55 4.51 26.37 -15.92
CA THR A 55 4.47 25.39 -17.03
C THR A 55 5.13 25.93 -18.29
N ASN A 56 5.12 27.25 -18.51
CA ASN A 56 5.81 27.91 -19.62
C ASN A 56 7.27 28.28 -19.32
N LYS A 57 7.87 27.83 -18.21
CA LYS A 57 9.28 28.10 -17.85
C LYS A 57 9.65 29.58 -17.66
N LYS A 58 8.67 30.45 -17.41
CA LYS A 58 8.81 31.92 -17.26
C LYS A 58 8.76 32.41 -15.79
N LEU A 59 8.53 31.52 -14.84
CA LEU A 59 8.51 31.86 -13.41
C LEU A 59 9.89 32.31 -12.92
N LYS A 60 9.97 33.48 -12.24
CA LYS A 60 11.25 34.06 -11.80
C LYS A 60 11.77 33.41 -10.51
N ARG A 61 13.09 33.29 -10.40
CA ARG A 61 13.78 32.61 -9.27
C ARG A 61 13.57 33.24 -7.90
N ASN A 62 13.30 34.55 -7.85
CA ASN A 62 13.09 35.30 -6.61
C ASN A 62 11.62 35.28 -6.13
N GLU A 63 10.71 34.65 -6.87
CA GLU A 63 9.32 34.54 -6.45
C GLU A 63 9.14 33.44 -5.41
N HIS A 64 8.28 33.68 -4.42
CA HIS A 64 7.95 32.70 -3.39
C HIS A 64 7.48 31.36 -3.99
N SER A 65 6.62 31.41 -5.01
CA SER A 65 6.13 30.21 -5.71
C SER A 65 7.27 29.40 -6.34
N TYR A 66 8.34 30.04 -6.80
CA TYR A 66 9.50 29.34 -7.35
C TYR A 66 10.25 28.58 -6.25
N LEU A 67 10.49 29.26 -5.12
CA LEU A 67 11.17 28.68 -3.97
C LEU A 67 10.37 27.49 -3.39
N ASP A 68 9.04 27.62 -3.30
CA ASP A 68 8.15 26.52 -2.89
C ASP A 68 8.25 25.32 -3.85
N LEU A 69 8.14 25.57 -5.15
CA LEU A 69 8.23 24.53 -6.17
C LEU A 69 9.58 23.80 -6.12
N LYS A 70 10.66 24.53 -5.85
CA LYS A 70 12.00 23.98 -5.69
C LYS A 70 12.13 23.16 -4.40
N ALA A 71 11.76 23.72 -3.25
CA ALA A 71 11.83 23.06 -1.95
C ALA A 71 10.97 21.79 -1.88
N LYS A 72 9.84 21.78 -2.61
CA LYS A 72 8.93 20.64 -2.73
C LYS A 72 9.23 19.73 -3.90
N HIS A 73 10.34 19.92 -4.62
CA HIS A 73 10.79 19.02 -5.69
C HIS A 73 9.76 18.87 -6.83
N PHE A 74 9.14 19.98 -7.24
CA PHE A 74 8.40 20.07 -8.51
C PHE A 74 9.32 20.53 -9.67
N LEU A 75 10.43 21.18 -9.33
CA LEU A 75 11.45 21.59 -10.27
C LEU A 75 12.85 21.41 -9.69
N VAL A 76 13.84 21.37 -10.59
CA VAL A 76 15.26 21.49 -10.26
C VAL A 76 15.91 22.53 -11.18
N ASP A 77 16.85 23.28 -10.64
CA ASP A 77 17.66 24.25 -11.39
C ASP A 77 19.16 23.90 -11.23
N GLY A 78 20.03 24.59 -11.95
CA GLY A 78 21.47 24.34 -11.92
C GLY A 78 22.17 24.73 -10.61
N THR A 79 21.45 25.16 -9.58
CA THR A 79 22.07 25.79 -8.39
C THR A 79 22.29 24.84 -7.21
N SER A 80 21.78 23.60 -7.22
CA SER A 80 22.10 22.64 -6.15
C SER A 80 21.77 21.18 -6.50
N SER A 81 22.79 20.32 -6.42
CA SER A 81 22.66 18.86 -6.47
C SER A 81 22.06 18.25 -5.19
N ALA A 82 22.10 18.96 -4.06
CA ALA A 82 21.62 18.48 -2.76
C ALA A 82 20.10 18.18 -2.76
N ASN A 83 19.33 18.85 -3.62
CA ASN A 83 17.89 18.64 -3.76
C ASN A 83 17.53 17.23 -4.29
N MET A 84 18.38 16.62 -5.12
CA MET A 84 18.10 15.28 -5.65
C MET A 84 18.29 14.19 -4.60
N GLY A 85 19.32 14.32 -3.75
CA GLY A 85 19.53 13.39 -2.63
C GLY A 85 18.38 13.43 -1.63
N ALA A 86 17.90 14.64 -1.29
CA ALA A 86 16.75 14.82 -0.42
C ALA A 86 15.46 14.23 -1.02
N LEU A 87 15.23 14.44 -2.32
CA LEU A 87 14.11 13.80 -3.04
C LEU A 87 14.19 12.28 -3.00
N ALA A 88 15.36 11.71 -3.27
CA ALA A 88 15.58 10.27 -3.25
C ALA A 88 15.30 9.69 -1.85
N ALA A 89 15.80 10.34 -0.79
CA ALA A 89 15.55 9.92 0.59
C ALA A 89 14.04 9.97 0.95
N LYS A 90 13.35 11.06 0.58
CA LYS A 90 11.89 11.19 0.77
C LYS A 90 11.14 10.07 0.03
N TYR A 91 11.48 9.85 -1.24
CA TYR A 91 10.85 8.83 -2.06
C TYR A 91 11.07 7.42 -1.50
N ASN A 92 12.31 7.08 -1.15
CA ASN A 92 12.65 5.78 -0.57
C ASN A 92 11.93 5.54 0.76
N THR A 93 11.88 6.53 1.64
CA THR A 93 11.14 6.44 2.91
C THR A 93 9.65 6.20 2.65
N LYS A 94 9.05 6.97 1.74
CA LYS A 94 7.64 6.81 1.37
C LYS A 94 7.34 5.45 0.75
N LYS A 95 8.28 4.89 -0.02
CA LYS A 95 8.14 3.61 -0.72
C LYS A 95 8.69 2.42 0.06
N SER A 96 9.16 2.62 1.29
CA SER A 96 9.71 1.57 2.15
C SER A 96 8.74 0.41 2.40
N PHE A 97 7.42 0.64 2.25
CA PHE A 97 6.44 -0.45 2.32
C PHE A 97 6.60 -1.49 1.20
N LEU A 98 7.24 -1.14 0.08
CA LEU A 98 7.58 -2.06 -1.01
C LEU A 98 8.85 -2.87 -0.76
N ASP A 99 9.66 -2.47 0.24
CA ASP A 99 10.90 -3.17 0.57
C ASP A 99 10.60 -4.59 1.07
N GLY A 100 11.32 -5.60 0.57
CA GLY A 100 11.06 -7.01 0.90
C GLY A 100 9.81 -7.62 0.26
N PHE A 101 9.16 -6.95 -0.68
CA PHE A 101 8.00 -7.46 -1.45
C PHE A 101 6.82 -7.89 -0.57
N THR A 102 6.25 -9.09 -0.77
CA THR A 102 4.97 -9.53 -0.21
C THR A 102 5.01 -9.66 1.31
N LYS A 103 4.47 -8.65 2.02
CA LYS A 103 4.40 -8.63 3.50
C LYS A 103 3.11 -9.23 4.07
N LEU A 104 1.97 -9.02 3.41
CA LEU A 104 0.67 -9.51 3.87
C LEU A 104 0.34 -10.86 3.23
N HIS A 105 0.05 -11.85 4.07
CA HIS A 105 -0.37 -13.19 3.65
C HIS A 105 -1.71 -13.53 4.31
N ILE A 106 -2.75 -13.67 3.50
CA ILE A 106 -4.11 -13.93 3.96
C ILE A 106 -4.42 -15.42 3.86
N PHE A 107 -4.84 -16.02 4.98
CA PHE A 107 -5.22 -17.41 5.12
C PHE A 107 -6.74 -17.51 5.31
N VAL A 108 -7.41 -18.13 4.35
CA VAL A 108 -8.85 -18.43 4.44
C VAL A 108 -9.02 -19.84 4.99
N THR A 109 -9.12 -19.98 6.31
CA THR A 109 -9.20 -21.30 6.97
C THR A 109 -10.54 -21.99 6.74
N SER A 110 -11.58 -21.21 6.47
CA SER A 110 -12.90 -21.70 6.10
C SER A 110 -13.71 -20.64 5.35
N LEU A 111 -14.54 -21.05 4.41
CA LEU A 111 -15.60 -20.21 3.84
C LEU A 111 -16.89 -20.22 4.68
N ARG A 112 -16.98 -21.08 5.70
CA ARG A 112 -18.15 -21.22 6.56
C ARG A 112 -18.26 -20.06 7.55
N CYS A 113 -19.49 -19.59 7.79
CA CYS A 113 -19.79 -18.48 8.69
C CYS A 113 -21.18 -18.65 9.30
N ASN A 114 -21.36 -18.17 10.54
CA ASN A 114 -22.65 -18.11 11.22
C ASN A 114 -23.46 -16.84 10.89
N GLN A 115 -22.91 -15.95 10.05
CA GLN A 115 -23.55 -14.70 9.63
C GLN A 115 -23.73 -14.64 8.11
N SER A 116 -24.68 -13.80 7.69
CA SER A 116 -25.09 -13.63 6.28
C SER A 116 -25.13 -12.15 5.88
N CYS A 117 -24.04 -11.43 6.10
CA CYS A 117 -23.97 -9.99 5.84
C CYS A 117 -24.25 -9.68 4.36
N GLN A 118 -25.14 -8.71 4.10
CA GLN A 118 -25.52 -8.30 2.73
C GLN A 118 -24.35 -7.72 1.93
N TYR A 119 -23.34 -7.20 2.63
CA TYR A 119 -22.12 -6.64 2.05
C TYR A 119 -20.95 -7.65 1.99
N CYS A 120 -21.19 -8.93 2.33
CA CYS A 120 -20.13 -9.93 2.33
C CYS A 120 -19.66 -10.20 0.89
N GLN A 121 -18.40 -9.86 0.60
CA GLN A 121 -17.76 -10.10 -0.70
C GLN A 121 -17.22 -11.53 -0.85
N VAL A 122 -17.18 -12.28 0.25
CA VAL A 122 -16.71 -13.67 0.28
C VAL A 122 -17.87 -14.57 -0.13
N SER A 123 -17.59 -15.62 -0.91
CA SER A 123 -18.56 -16.68 -1.26
C SER A 123 -18.88 -17.56 -0.04
N ARG A 124 -19.40 -16.93 1.02
CA ARG A 124 -19.62 -17.52 2.33
C ARG A 124 -20.57 -18.70 2.26
N LYS A 125 -20.34 -19.67 3.13
CA LYS A 125 -21.14 -20.87 3.32
C LYS A 125 -21.74 -20.88 4.70
N ASN A 126 -22.87 -21.55 4.87
CA ASN A 126 -23.47 -21.67 6.19
C ASN A 126 -22.55 -22.49 7.08
N GLU A 127 -22.54 -22.20 8.38
CA GLU A 127 -21.72 -22.93 9.34
C GLU A 127 -21.95 -24.45 9.31
N GLY A 128 -23.20 -24.87 9.15
CA GLY A 128 -23.61 -26.28 9.06
C GLY A 128 -23.32 -26.95 7.72
N ASP A 129 -22.81 -26.22 6.72
CA ASP A 129 -22.39 -26.83 5.46
C ASP A 129 -21.16 -27.72 5.68
N ALA A 130 -21.00 -28.73 4.82
CA ALA A 130 -20.01 -29.78 4.98
C ALA A 130 -18.56 -29.23 5.00
N ALA A 131 -17.89 -29.38 6.16
CA ALA A 131 -16.56 -28.81 6.41
C ALA A 131 -15.50 -29.27 5.40
N ASN A 132 -15.54 -30.54 5.00
CA ASN A 132 -14.63 -31.13 4.01
C ASN A 132 -14.64 -30.43 2.63
N HIS A 133 -15.67 -29.65 2.31
CA HIS A 133 -15.75 -28.90 1.05
C HIS A 133 -15.31 -27.44 1.16
N TYR A 134 -15.30 -26.89 2.37
CA TYR A 134 -15.21 -25.44 2.59
C TYR A 134 -14.12 -25.01 3.56
N ASP A 135 -13.46 -25.96 4.22
CA ASP A 135 -12.33 -25.73 5.09
C ASP A 135 -11.01 -26.01 4.37
N MET A 136 -9.99 -25.23 4.69
CA MET A 136 -8.62 -25.49 4.27
C MET A 136 -8.11 -26.77 4.94
N SER A 137 -7.36 -27.61 4.21
CA SER A 137 -6.71 -28.77 4.81
C SER A 137 -5.41 -28.39 5.52
N GLU A 138 -4.98 -29.20 6.50
CA GLU A 138 -3.69 -29.04 7.17
C GLU A 138 -2.50 -29.08 6.19
N GLU A 139 -2.59 -29.91 5.16
CA GLU A 139 -1.58 -29.98 4.11
C GLU A 139 -1.44 -28.62 3.39
N VAL A 140 -2.55 -28.03 2.95
CA VAL A 140 -2.56 -26.72 2.29
C VAL A 140 -2.08 -25.63 3.23
N LEU A 141 -2.50 -25.66 4.50
CA LEU A 141 -2.04 -24.73 5.53
C LEU A 141 -0.50 -24.78 5.66
N SER A 142 0.06 -25.98 5.78
CA SER A 142 1.50 -26.17 5.95
C SER A 142 2.30 -25.62 4.77
N ARG A 143 1.90 -25.96 3.54
CA ARG A 143 2.53 -25.44 2.32
C ARG A 143 2.39 -23.91 2.19
N SER A 144 1.25 -23.37 2.62
CA SER A 144 0.98 -21.93 2.61
C SER A 144 1.84 -21.17 3.62
N VAL A 145 2.09 -21.74 4.80
CA VAL A 145 3.02 -21.17 5.79
C VAL A 145 4.47 -21.21 5.29
N GLU A 146 4.89 -22.30 4.62
CA GLU A 146 6.21 -22.38 3.99
C GLU A 146 6.39 -21.28 2.93
N LEU A 147 5.39 -21.09 2.06
CA LEU A 147 5.38 -20.02 1.05
C LEU A 147 5.39 -18.63 1.68
N MET A 148 4.62 -18.41 2.74
CA MET A 148 4.63 -17.15 3.49
C MET A 148 6.04 -16.84 4.01
N LEU A 149 6.71 -17.83 4.62
CA LEU A 149 8.05 -17.67 5.18
C LEU A 149 9.15 -17.56 4.12
N SER A 150 8.90 -17.97 2.87
CA SER A 150 9.83 -17.74 1.76
C SER A 150 9.82 -16.30 1.24
N SER A 151 8.89 -15.44 1.69
CA SER A 151 8.91 -14.01 1.37
C SER A 151 10.26 -13.38 1.78
N PRO A 152 10.86 -12.51 0.97
CA PRO A 152 12.10 -11.83 1.36
C PRO A 152 11.90 -10.77 2.45
N ALA A 153 10.65 -10.39 2.77
CA ALA A 153 10.37 -9.40 3.80
C ALA A 153 10.83 -9.85 5.20
N PRO A 154 11.56 -9.01 5.96
CA PRO A 154 11.94 -9.32 7.34
C PRO A 154 10.74 -9.23 8.31
N HIS A 155 9.72 -8.44 7.95
CA HIS A 155 8.46 -8.29 8.67
C HIS A 155 7.31 -8.73 7.78
N ILE A 156 6.50 -9.68 8.26
CA ILE A 156 5.36 -10.23 7.54
C ILE A 156 4.14 -10.31 8.45
N THR A 157 2.95 -10.35 7.84
CA THR A 157 1.67 -10.48 8.53
C THR A 157 0.99 -11.77 8.07
N MET A 158 0.67 -12.63 9.04
CA MET A 158 -0.20 -13.79 8.86
C MET A 158 -1.61 -13.40 9.29
N GLU A 159 -2.49 -13.19 8.32
CA GLU A 159 -3.86 -12.72 8.57
C GLU A 159 -4.88 -13.82 8.27
N PHE A 160 -5.68 -14.19 9.26
CA PHE A 160 -6.74 -15.17 9.10
C PHE A 160 -8.06 -14.46 8.75
N GLN A 161 -8.59 -14.77 7.57
CA GLN A 161 -9.88 -14.27 7.05
C GLN A 161 -10.77 -15.44 6.58
N GLY A 162 -11.83 -15.14 5.82
CA GLY A 162 -12.69 -16.12 5.17
C GLY A 162 -14.18 -15.83 5.38
N GLY A 163 -14.94 -16.89 5.67
CA GLY A 163 -16.22 -16.76 6.35
C GLY A 163 -16.00 -16.16 7.74
N ASP A 164 -16.07 -16.98 8.80
CA ASP A 164 -15.46 -16.60 10.07
C ASP A 164 -14.35 -17.61 10.41
N PRO A 165 -13.08 -17.18 10.54
CA PRO A 165 -11.96 -18.07 10.84
C PRO A 165 -12.12 -18.81 12.18
N LEU A 166 -12.94 -18.31 13.11
CA LEU A 166 -13.25 -18.99 14.37
C LEU A 166 -14.13 -20.24 14.19
N VAL A 167 -14.78 -20.41 13.03
CA VAL A 167 -15.50 -21.66 12.71
C VAL A 167 -14.52 -22.83 12.57
N ASN A 168 -13.30 -22.56 12.12
CA ASN A 168 -12.20 -23.52 12.05
C ASN A 168 -11.01 -23.06 12.91
N PHE A 169 -11.28 -22.82 14.20
CA PHE A 169 -10.30 -22.27 15.12
C PHE A 169 -9.13 -23.24 15.40
N ASP A 170 -9.35 -24.54 15.29
CA ASP A 170 -8.29 -25.54 15.44
C ASP A 170 -7.20 -25.34 14.37
N LEU A 171 -7.59 -25.17 13.10
CA LEU A 171 -6.64 -24.90 12.03
C LEU A 171 -5.94 -23.54 12.19
N VAL A 172 -6.60 -22.52 12.74
CA VAL A 172 -5.96 -21.23 13.09
C VAL A 172 -4.84 -21.45 14.12
N LYS A 173 -5.12 -22.20 15.20
CA LYS A 173 -4.12 -22.53 16.23
C LYS A 173 -2.93 -23.30 15.64
N GLU A 174 -3.21 -24.26 14.77
CA GLU A 174 -2.18 -25.03 14.07
C GLU A 174 -1.33 -24.16 13.15
N GLY A 175 -1.95 -23.24 12.42
CA GLY A 175 -1.25 -22.29 11.55
C GLY A 175 -0.29 -21.41 12.33
N VAL A 176 -0.75 -20.84 13.46
CA VAL A 176 0.11 -20.05 14.36
C VAL A 176 1.24 -20.89 14.92
N ARG A 177 0.96 -22.12 15.38
CA ARG A 177 1.98 -23.03 15.92
C ARG A 177 3.04 -23.36 14.85
N PHE A 178 2.61 -23.79 13.67
CA PHE A 178 3.51 -24.18 12.58
C PHE A 178 4.34 -23.01 12.08
N ALA A 179 3.74 -21.81 11.97
CA ALA A 179 4.46 -20.59 11.63
C ALA A 179 5.54 -20.26 12.67
N LYS A 180 5.23 -20.35 13.98
CA LYS A 180 6.23 -20.12 15.04
C LYS A 180 7.36 -21.14 15.00
N ASP A 181 7.05 -22.41 14.78
CA ASP A 181 8.04 -23.49 14.74
C ASP A 181 9.02 -23.32 13.56
N LEU A 182 8.51 -23.08 12.35
CA LEU A 182 9.35 -22.82 11.17
C LEU A 182 10.10 -21.49 11.26
N ASN A 183 9.50 -20.46 11.85
CA ASN A 183 10.12 -19.14 11.96
C ASN A 183 11.37 -19.13 12.86
N ARG A 184 11.57 -20.14 13.71
CA ARG A 184 12.84 -20.33 14.44
C ARG A 184 14.05 -20.43 13.50
N LYS A 185 13.86 -20.88 12.25
CA LYS A 185 14.91 -20.97 11.23
C LYS A 185 15.08 -19.69 10.42
N THR A 186 13.99 -18.94 10.19
CA THR A 186 14.00 -17.75 9.33
C THR A 186 14.20 -16.44 10.08
N GLY A 187 13.86 -16.39 11.36
CA GLY A 187 14.07 -15.22 12.23
C GLY A 187 13.26 -13.98 11.83
N LYS A 188 12.11 -14.15 11.16
CA LYS A 188 11.25 -13.05 10.73
C LYS A 188 10.42 -12.52 11.89
N ILE A 189 9.99 -11.27 11.79
CA ILE A 189 8.97 -10.71 12.68
C ILE A 189 7.61 -10.97 12.05
N ILE A 190 6.74 -11.68 12.78
CA ILE A 190 5.42 -12.09 12.31
C ILE A 190 4.35 -11.42 13.16
N ASP A 191 3.53 -10.60 12.51
CA ASP A 191 2.26 -10.12 13.09
C ASP A 191 1.15 -11.12 12.78
N TYR A 192 0.37 -11.48 13.79
CA TYR A 192 -0.78 -12.37 13.64
C TYR A 192 -2.07 -11.57 13.76
N VAL A 193 -2.90 -11.62 12.72
CA VAL A 193 -4.17 -10.89 12.65
C VAL A 193 -5.31 -11.88 12.45
N LEU A 194 -6.42 -11.66 13.15
CA LEU A 194 -7.62 -12.49 13.06
C LEU A 194 -8.83 -11.58 12.76
N CYS A 195 -9.46 -11.79 11.61
CA CYS A 195 -10.66 -11.06 11.21
C CYS A 195 -11.91 -11.91 11.52
N THR A 196 -12.56 -11.65 12.66
CA THR A 196 -13.78 -12.36 13.11
C THR A 196 -14.97 -11.41 13.16
N ASN A 197 -16.19 -11.97 13.08
CA ASN A 197 -17.42 -11.21 13.31
C ASN A 197 -17.71 -10.97 14.81
N GLY A 198 -16.94 -11.59 15.71
CA GLY A 198 -17.06 -11.44 17.17
C GLY A 198 -18.20 -12.22 17.83
N ASN A 199 -19.05 -12.88 17.04
CA ASN A 199 -20.19 -13.69 17.49
C ASN A 199 -19.95 -15.19 17.37
N THR A 200 -18.83 -15.63 16.78
CA THR A 200 -18.49 -17.05 16.67
C THR A 200 -17.85 -17.55 17.97
N PRO A 201 -18.48 -18.48 18.69
CA PRO A 201 -17.96 -18.97 19.97
C PRO A 201 -16.69 -19.81 19.77
N ILE A 202 -15.66 -19.47 20.54
CA ILE A 202 -14.37 -20.19 20.57
C ILE A 202 -14.47 -21.48 21.39
N PHE A 203 -15.35 -21.49 22.39
CA PHE A 203 -15.62 -22.66 23.22
C PHE A 203 -16.90 -23.36 22.74
N ARG A 204 -16.72 -24.32 21.84
CA ARG A 204 -17.79 -25.27 21.53
C ARG A 204 -17.71 -26.37 22.58
N GLY A 205 -18.61 -26.35 23.56
CA GLY A 205 -18.78 -27.47 24.47
C GLY A 205 -19.05 -28.75 23.69
N PRO A 206 -18.87 -29.95 24.29
CA PRO A 206 -19.16 -31.20 23.59
C PRO A 206 -20.59 -31.15 23.05
N HIS A 207 -20.72 -31.29 21.74
CA HIS A 207 -22.01 -31.48 21.08
C HIS A 207 -22.67 -32.70 21.74
N LYS A 208 -23.78 -32.47 22.48
CA LYS A 208 -24.67 -33.54 22.91
C LYS A 208 -25.42 -34.10 21.72
#